data_AF-A0A6G4C650-F1
#
_entry.id   AF-A0A6G4C650-F1
#
_cell.length_a   1.000
_cell.length_b   1.000
_cell.length_c   1.000
_cell.angle_alpha   90.00
_cell.angle_beta   90.00
_cell.angle_gamma   90.00
#
_symmetry.space_group_name_H-M   'P 1'
#
loop_
_entity.id
_entity.type
_entity.pdbx_description
1 polymer ?
#
loop_
_entity_poly.entity_id
_entity_poly.type
_entity_poly.pdbx_seq_one_letter_code
_entity_poly.pdbx_strand_id
1 'polypeptide(L)'
;MQRKLATWAATDPSLRIQRLLRLITQPEWLAEAARITLSSKGAHTPGVDGVNKTMLQARLAVELQILRDELLSGHYQPLPARRVYIPKSNG
;
A
#
# COMPACT_ATOMS: atom_id res chain seq x y z
N MET A 1 -14.89 -12.89 1.53
CA MET A 1 -14.22 -13.70 0.48
C MET A 1 -12.75 -13.98 0.80
N GLN A 2 -11.92 -12.96 1.10
CA GLN A 2 -10.49 -13.12 1.46
C GLN A 2 -10.21 -14.16 2.56
N ARG A 3 -11.03 -14.20 3.62
CA ARG A 3 -10.87 -15.15 4.73
C ARG A 3 -10.97 -16.63 4.31
N LYS A 4 -11.86 -16.96 3.35
CA LYS A 4 -11.98 -18.32 2.82
C LYS A 4 -10.77 -18.71 1.96
N LEU A 5 -10.28 -17.79 1.12
CA LEU A 5 -9.09 -18.01 0.30
C LEU A 5 -7.84 -18.24 1.16
N ALA A 6 -7.67 -17.48 2.24
CA ALA A 6 -6.57 -17.65 3.18
C ALA A 6 -6.62 -19.03 3.88
N THR A 7 -7.81 -19.46 4.31
CA THR A 7 -7.99 -20.80 4.89
C THR A 7 -7.65 -21.90 3.89
N TRP A 8 -8.15 -21.80 2.64
CA TRP A 8 -7.88 -22.80 1.60
C TRP A 8 -6.40 -22.89 1.21
N ALA A 9 -5.73 -21.75 1.04
CA ALA A 9 -4.30 -21.71 0.74
C ALA A 9 -3.42 -22.24 1.90
N ALA A 10 -3.92 -22.18 3.15
CA ALA A 10 -3.24 -22.75 4.31
C ALA A 10 -3.41 -24.27 4.40
N THR A 11 -4.60 -24.79 4.09
CA THR A 11 -4.93 -26.22 4.18
C THR A 11 -4.48 -27.04 2.96
N ASP A 12 -4.42 -26.43 1.78
CA ASP A 12 -3.99 -27.09 0.55
C ASP A 12 -2.95 -26.22 -0.19
N PRO A 13 -1.67 -26.65 -0.22
CA PRO A 13 -0.61 -25.93 -0.92
C PRO A 13 -0.87 -25.69 -2.41
N SER A 14 -1.68 -26.52 -3.07
CA SER A 14 -2.04 -26.36 -4.49
C SER A 14 -2.98 -25.15 -4.72
N LEU A 15 -3.70 -24.73 -3.68
CA LEU A 15 -4.61 -23.57 -3.70
C LEU A 15 -3.89 -22.26 -3.31
N ARG A 16 -2.57 -22.31 -3.06
CA ARG A 16 -1.79 -21.10 -2.80
C ARG A 16 -1.69 -20.27 -4.06
N ILE A 17 -2.03 -18.99 -3.92
CA ILE A 17 -1.80 -18.01 -4.97
C ILE A 17 -0.29 -17.88 -5.17
N GLN A 18 0.17 -18.42 -6.30
CA GLN A 18 1.54 -18.23 -6.74
C GLN A 18 1.68 -16.81 -7.29
N ARG A 19 2.83 -16.17 -7.05
CA ARG A 19 3.15 -14.81 -7.53
C ARG A 19 2.20 -13.72 -7.00
N LEU A 20 1.86 -13.76 -5.71
CA LEU A 20 1.02 -12.76 -5.05
C LEU A 20 1.48 -11.32 -5.32
N LEU A 21 2.80 -11.07 -5.34
CA LEU A 21 3.35 -9.75 -5.66
C LEU A 21 2.90 -9.25 -7.04
N ARG A 22 2.85 -10.13 -8.05
CA ARG A 22 2.39 -9.79 -9.41
C ARG A 22 0.89 -9.49 -9.45
N LEU A 23 0.12 -10.15 -8.58
CA LEU A 23 -1.32 -9.93 -8.47
C LEU A 23 -1.61 -8.58 -7.80
N ILE A 24 -0.99 -8.30 -6.63
CA ILE A 24 -1.27 -7.07 -5.88
C ILE A 24 -0.74 -5.80 -6.56
N THR A 25 0.22 -5.95 -7.49
CA THR A 25 0.77 -4.83 -8.26
C THR A 25 -0.06 -4.48 -9.49
N GLN A 26 -1.12 -5.23 -9.84
CA GLN A 26 -1.97 -4.87 -10.98
C GLN A 26 -2.55 -3.47 -10.80
N PRO A 27 -2.66 -2.66 -11.89
CA PRO A 27 -3.06 -1.25 -11.80
C PRO A 27 -4.36 -1.02 -11.02
N GLU A 28 -5.35 -1.88 -11.18
CA GLU A 28 -6.65 -1.82 -10.50
C GLU A 28 -6.52 -1.99 -8.97
N TRP A 29 -5.66 -2.88 -8.50
CA TRP A 29 -5.43 -3.11 -7.07
C TRP A 29 -4.63 -1.97 -6.45
N LEU A 30 -3.63 -1.44 -7.16
CA LEU A 30 -2.87 -0.28 -6.72
C LEU A 30 -3.73 0.99 -6.67
N ALA A 31 -4.60 1.19 -7.67
CA ALA A 31 -5.54 2.31 -7.70
C ALA A 31 -6.54 2.22 -6.54
N GLU A 32 -7.08 1.03 -6.24
CA GLU A 32 -8.00 0.84 -5.13
C GLU A 32 -7.30 1.04 -3.77
N ALA A 33 -6.08 0.54 -3.62
CA ALA A 33 -5.26 0.78 -2.43
C ALA A 33 -5.01 2.28 -2.23
N ALA A 34 -4.66 3.01 -3.29
CA ALA A 34 -4.48 4.45 -3.24
C ALA A 34 -5.78 5.18 -2.86
N ARG A 35 -6.92 4.79 -3.45
CA ARG A 35 -8.23 5.35 -3.13
C ARG A 35 -8.55 5.21 -1.63
N ILE A 36 -8.35 4.02 -1.07
CA ILE A 36 -8.58 3.77 0.35
C ILE A 36 -7.62 4.57 1.22
N THR A 37 -6.31 4.52 0.94
CA THR A 37 -5.27 5.22 1.71
C THR A 37 -5.50 6.73 1.72
N LEU A 38 -5.79 7.32 0.56
CA LEU A 38 -6.04 8.76 0.40
C LEU A 38 -7.40 9.21 0.95
N SER A 39 -8.29 8.28 1.33
CA SER A 39 -9.54 8.60 2.03
C SER A 39 -9.35 8.71 3.55
N SER A 40 -8.23 8.23 4.08
CA SER A 40 -7.95 8.24 5.53
C SER A 40 -7.62 9.65 6.05
N LYS A 41 -7.87 9.89 7.35
CA LYS A 41 -7.45 11.13 8.04
C LYS A 41 -5.94 11.35 7.97
N GLY A 42 -5.16 10.25 7.99
CA GLY A 42 -3.70 10.29 7.93
C GLY A 42 -3.14 10.81 6.60
N ALA A 43 -3.93 10.82 5.52
CA ALA A 43 -3.48 11.27 4.20
C ALA A 43 -3.09 12.77 4.17
N HIS A 44 -3.57 13.56 5.14
CA HIS A 44 -3.18 14.97 5.29
C HIS A 44 -1.88 15.16 6.11
N THR A 45 -1.37 14.09 6.73
CA THR A 45 -0.17 14.11 7.56
C THR A 45 1.01 13.61 6.73
N PRO A 46 1.96 14.47 6.35
CA PRO A 46 3.07 14.03 5.51
C PRO A 46 3.99 13.02 6.21
N GLY A 47 4.67 12.18 5.43
CA GLY A 47 5.71 11.28 5.91
C GLY A 47 7.04 12.01 6.16
N VAL A 48 8.14 11.24 6.13
CA VAL A 48 9.51 11.80 6.15
C VAL A 48 9.86 12.52 4.84
N ASP A 49 9.13 12.23 3.77
CA ASP A 49 9.25 12.81 2.43
C ASP A 49 8.51 14.15 2.26
N GLY A 50 7.74 14.57 3.26
CA GLY A 50 6.95 15.80 3.18
C GLY A 50 5.72 15.69 2.26
N VAL A 51 5.42 14.53 1.68
CA VAL A 51 4.33 14.37 0.71
C VAL A 51 3.02 14.14 1.43
N ASN A 52 2.01 14.97 1.14
CA ASN A 52 0.64 14.77 1.60
C ASN A 52 -0.29 14.38 0.44
N LYS A 53 -1.56 14.11 0.76
CA LYS A 53 -2.61 13.75 -0.20
C LYS A 53 -2.66 14.66 -1.42
N THR A 54 -2.70 15.97 -1.23
CA THR A 54 -2.86 16.93 -2.34
C THR A 54 -1.68 16.86 -3.30
N MET A 55 -0.47 16.76 -2.76
CA MET A 55 0.76 16.62 -3.56
C MET A 55 0.80 15.29 -4.31
N LEU A 56 0.42 14.19 -3.66
CA LEU A 56 0.41 12.87 -4.29
C LEU A 56 -0.68 12.76 -5.37
N GLN A 57 -1.87 13.31 -5.13
CA GLN A 57 -2.98 13.26 -6.09
C GLN A 57 -2.65 13.92 -7.42
N ALA A 58 -1.87 15.01 -7.42
CA ALA A 58 -1.46 15.70 -8.65
C ALA A 58 -0.59 14.85 -9.59
N ARG A 59 0.07 13.81 -9.06
CA ARG A 59 0.99 12.93 -9.80
C ARG A 59 0.66 11.45 -9.65
N LEU A 60 -0.53 11.11 -9.16
CA LEU A 60 -0.88 9.78 -8.68
C LEU A 60 -0.65 8.68 -9.73
N ALA A 61 -1.06 8.92 -10.98
CA ALA A 61 -0.90 7.92 -12.04
C ALA A 61 0.58 7.55 -12.28
N VAL A 62 1.47 8.54 -12.27
CA VAL A 62 2.91 8.33 -12.45
C VAL A 62 3.50 7.62 -11.25
N GLU A 63 3.14 8.03 -10.03
CA GLU A 63 3.63 7.40 -8.79
C GLU A 63 3.20 5.94 -8.67
N LEU A 64 1.96 5.61 -9.07
CA LEU A 64 1.51 4.21 -9.08
C LEU A 64 2.25 3.35 -10.11
N GLN A 65 2.62 3.94 -11.25
CA GLN A 65 3.43 3.25 -12.24
C GLN A 65 4.86 3.01 -11.73
N ILE A 66 5.50 4.02 -11.14
CA ILE A 66 6.83 3.89 -10.52
C ILE A 66 6.80 2.81 -9.43
N LEU A 67 5.83 2.89 -8.51
CA LEU A 67 5.67 1.91 -7.44
C LEU A 67 5.51 0.48 -7.99
N ARG A 68 4.72 0.31 -9.05
CA ARG A 68 4.55 -0.98 -9.72
C ARG A 68 5.88 -1.51 -10.27
N ASP A 69 6.64 -0.67 -10.97
CA ASP A 69 7.89 -1.06 -11.61
C ASP A 69 8.97 -1.39 -10.57
N GLU A 70 9.06 -0.62 -9.48
CA GLU A 70 9.96 -0.88 -8.37
C GLU A 70 9.62 -2.18 -7.62
N LEU A 71 8.33 -2.45 -7.38
CA LEU A 71 7.88 -3.68 -6.75
C LEU A 71 8.16 -4.90 -7.61
N LEU A 72 7.91 -4.82 -8.93
CA LEU A 72 8.13 -5.94 -9.85
C LEU A 72 9.61 -6.22 -10.13
N SER A 73 10.44 -5.17 -10.11
CA SER A 73 11.90 -5.32 -10.25
C SER A 73 12.61 -5.73 -8.95
N GLY A 74 11.92 -5.64 -7.80
CA GLY A 74 12.51 -5.92 -6.49
C GLY A 74 13.39 -4.79 -5.95
N HIS A 75 13.29 -3.58 -6.53
CA HIS A 75 14.08 -2.41 -6.14
C HIS A 75 13.33 -1.42 -5.23
N TYR A 76 12.07 -1.69 -4.90
CA TYR A 76 11.30 -0.86 -3.97
C TYR A 76 12.00 -0.72 -2.62
N GLN A 77 12.28 0.53 -2.22
CA GLN A 77 12.88 0.85 -0.92
C GLN A 77 11.91 1.70 -0.11
N PRO A 78 11.25 1.14 0.92
CA PRO A 78 10.35 1.92 1.76
C PRO A 78 11.14 2.94 2.58
N LEU A 79 10.63 4.17 2.64
CA LEU A 79 11.16 5.19 3.54
C LEU A 79 10.85 4.85 5.01
N PRO A 80 11.71 5.27 5.95
CA PRO A 80 11.46 5.06 7.37
C PRO A 80 10.19 5.79 7.82
N ALA A 81 9.48 5.23 8.79
CA ALA A 81 8.29 5.88 9.36
C ALA A 81 8.67 7.16 10.12
N ARG A 82 7.90 8.23 9.92
CA ARG A 82 8.06 9.48 10.67
C ARG A 82 7.56 9.29 12.10
N ARG A 83 8.43 9.46 13.10
CA ARG A 83 8.05 9.43 14.51
C ARG A 83 7.28 10.69 14.87
N VAL A 84 6.06 10.52 15.38
CA VAL A 84 5.20 11.61 15.86
C VAL A 84 4.62 11.19 17.20
N TYR A 85 4.75 12.05 18.21
CA TYR A 85 4.05 11.85 19.48
C TYR A 85 2.59 12.25 19.32
N ILE A 86 1.69 11.31 19.57
CA ILE A 86 0.25 11.56 19.60
C ILE A 86 -0.17 11.41 21.07
N PRO A 87 -0.50 12.52 21.77
CA PRO A 87 -1.00 12.46 23.13
C PRO A 87 -2.21 11.53 23.20
N LYS A 88 -2.17 10.56 24.11
CA LYS A 88 -3.34 9.72 24.41
C LYS A 88 -4.20 10.45 25.41
N SER A 89 -5.52 10.27 25.32
CA SER A 89 -6.47 10.97 26.17
C SER A 89 -6.32 10.67 27.66
N ASN A 90 -5.67 9.55 28.02
CA ASN A 90 -5.66 9.02 29.38
C ASN A 90 -4.26 8.82 29.99
N GLY A 91 -3.20 9.36 29.37
CA GLY A 91 -1.82 9.13 29.81
C GLY A 91 -1.23 7.82 29.27
#